data_AF-A0A174B8N2-F1
#
_entry.id   AF-A0A174B8N2-F1
#
_cell.length_a   1.000
_cell.length_b   1.000
_cell.length_c   1.000
_cell.angle_alpha   90.00
_cell.angle_beta   90.00
_cell.angle_gamma   90.00
#
_symmetry.space_group_name_H-M   'P 1'
#
loop_
_entity.id
_entity.type
_entity.pdbx_description
1 polymer ?
#
loop_
_entity_poly.entity_id
_entity_poly.type
_entity_poly.pdbx_seq_one_letter_code
_entity_poly.pdbx_strand_id
1 'polypeptide(L)'
;MRTLKFRVKGQKLEQDGDFSNLIPGSSEYLQAEFEFDQEWNGMAKVAEFRRLNLPDAACWPIKISNNKCMVPAEVLSGNKWYINVIGQSREGIRIPTGRVEVRQDG
;
A
#
# COMPACT_ATOMS: atom_id res chain seq x y z
N MET A 1 8.58 7.72 -12.76
CA MET A 1 7.75 6.85 -11.90
C MET A 1 8.67 6.12 -10.94
N ARG A 2 8.47 6.30 -9.63
CA ARG A 2 9.26 5.65 -8.58
C ARG A 2 8.49 4.48 -7.97
N THR A 3 9.18 3.38 -7.72
CA THR A 3 8.59 2.17 -7.14
C THR A 3 8.95 2.05 -5.66
N LEU A 4 7.94 1.98 -4.81
CA LEU A 4 8.04 1.67 -3.40
C LEU A 4 7.87 0.17 -3.23
N LYS A 5 8.91 -0.53 -2.77
CA LYS A 5 8.82 -1.97 -2.56
C LYS A 5 8.41 -2.26 -1.14
N PHE A 6 7.55 -3.26 -1.01
CA PHE A 6 7.07 -3.76 0.26
C PHE A 6 7.24 -5.27 0.30
N ARG A 7 7.57 -5.78 1.48
CA ARG A 7 7.61 -7.21 1.75
C ARG A 7 6.43 -7.59 2.64
N VAL A 8 5.74 -8.67 2.27
CA VAL A 8 4.60 -9.23 2.98
C VAL A 8 4.95 -10.63 3.45
N LYS A 9 5.15 -10.77 4.76
CA LYS A 9 5.47 -12.03 5.44
C LYS A 9 4.41 -12.33 6.49
N GLY A 10 3.61 -13.35 6.23
CA GLY A 10 2.32 -13.57 6.87
C GLY A 10 1.48 -12.30 6.89
N GLN A 11 0.95 -11.92 8.05
CA GLN A 11 0.16 -10.69 8.22
C GLN A 11 1.01 -9.45 8.58
N LYS A 12 2.32 -9.45 8.26
CA LYS A 12 3.20 -8.28 8.42
C LYS A 12 3.53 -7.66 7.07
N LEU A 13 3.45 -6.33 7.01
CA LEU A 13 3.87 -5.52 5.86
C LEU A 13 5.07 -4.69 6.31
N GLU A 14 6.13 -4.69 5.51
CA GLU A 14 7.38 -3.98 5.80
C GLU A 14 7.82 -3.20 4.56
N GLN A 15 8.45 -2.03 4.76
CA GLN A 15 9.12 -1.30 3.69
C GLN A 15 10.38 -2.06 3.28
N ASP A 16 10.65 -2.14 1.97
CA ASP A 16 11.88 -2.72 1.42
C ASP A 16 12.53 -1.70 0.48
N GLY A 17 13.69 -1.16 0.84
CA GLY A 17 14.39 -0.14 0.06
C GLY A 17 14.15 1.30 0.51
N ASP A 18 14.33 2.25 -0.42
CA ASP A 18 14.40 3.69 -0.11
C ASP A 18 13.06 4.41 -0.28
N PHE A 19 12.61 5.05 0.80
CA PHE A 19 11.37 5.81 0.93
C PHE A 19 11.61 7.31 1.23
N SER A 20 12.85 7.80 1.13
CA SER A 20 13.20 9.22 1.34
C SER A 20 12.90 10.10 0.13
N ASN A 21 12.72 11.41 0.30
CA ASN A 21 12.50 12.40 -0.78
C ASN A 21 11.27 12.08 -1.65
N LEU A 22 10.18 11.63 -1.02
CA LEU A 22 8.90 11.46 -1.71
C LEU A 22 8.19 12.81 -1.77
N ILE A 23 7.78 13.20 -2.99
CA ILE A 23 7.25 14.52 -3.29
C ILE A 23 5.72 14.54 -3.07
N PRO A 24 5.21 15.31 -2.10
CA PRO A 24 3.78 15.42 -1.85
C PRO A 24 3.05 16.15 -2.99
N GLY A 25 1.77 15.85 -3.17
CA GLY A 25 0.92 16.48 -4.19
C GLY A 25 1.25 16.07 -5.64
N SER A 26 2.08 15.05 -5.83
CA SER A 26 2.38 14.50 -7.15
C SER A 26 1.27 13.57 -7.65
N SER A 27 1.12 13.47 -8.97
CA SER A 27 0.17 12.56 -9.64
C SER A 27 0.94 11.56 -10.50
N GLU A 28 0.46 10.31 -10.56
CA GLU A 28 1.06 9.21 -11.35
C GLU A 28 2.57 8.96 -11.10
N TYR A 29 3.05 9.42 -9.94
CA TYR A 29 4.47 9.41 -9.58
C TYR A 29 4.91 8.11 -8.91
N LEU A 30 4.05 7.54 -8.04
CA LEU A 30 4.37 6.39 -7.20
C LEU A 30 3.62 5.12 -7.58
N GLN A 31 4.37 4.02 -7.62
CA GLN A 31 3.86 2.66 -7.73
C GLN A 31 4.29 1.88 -6.50
N ALA A 32 3.39 1.07 -5.94
CA ALA A 32 3.73 0.08 -4.92
C ALA A 32 3.99 -1.28 -5.59
N GLU A 33 5.07 -1.96 -5.20
CA GLU A 33 5.43 -3.32 -5.60
C GLU A 33 5.54 -4.19 -4.35
N PHE A 34 5.01 -5.41 -4.41
CA PHE A 34 4.87 -6.27 -3.23
C PHE A 34 5.54 -7.63 -3.46
N GLU A 35 6.37 -8.05 -2.51
CA GLU A 35 6.87 -9.42 -2.41
C GLU A 35 6.01 -10.18 -1.40
N PHE A 36 5.22 -11.15 -1.88
CA PHE A 36 4.35 -11.97 -1.02
C PHE A 36 4.97 -13.33 -0.75
N ASP A 37 4.86 -13.80 0.50
CA ASP A 37 5.15 -15.19 0.82
C ASP A 37 4.01 -16.15 0.44
N GLN A 38 4.19 -17.44 0.75
CA GLN A 38 3.29 -18.50 0.32
C GLN A 38 1.90 -18.44 0.97
N GLU A 39 1.70 -17.75 2.11
CA GLU A 39 0.38 -17.63 2.77
C GLU A 39 -0.62 -16.92 1.87
N TRP A 40 -0.13 -16.06 0.98
CA TRP A 40 -0.93 -15.20 0.12
C TRP A 40 -1.22 -15.81 -1.26
N ASN A 41 -0.74 -17.03 -1.53
CA ASN A 41 -0.96 -17.71 -2.80
C ASN A 41 -2.45 -18.01 -3.03
N GLY A 42 -2.91 -17.79 -4.27
CA GLY A 42 -4.31 -18.00 -4.63
C GLY A 42 -5.31 -16.96 -4.10
N MET A 43 -4.87 -16.00 -3.27
CA MET A 43 -5.72 -14.92 -2.77
C MET A 43 -5.83 -13.75 -3.75
N ALA A 44 -7.02 -13.17 -3.84
CA ALA A 44 -7.21 -11.82 -4.35
C ALA A 44 -6.63 -10.82 -3.35
N LYS A 45 -5.98 -9.76 -3.84
CA LYS A 45 -5.23 -8.83 -3.01
C LYS A 45 -5.57 -7.39 -3.34
N VAL A 46 -5.71 -6.57 -2.30
CA VAL A 46 -5.98 -5.15 -2.39
C VAL A 46 -5.04 -4.40 -1.46
N ALA A 47 -4.40 -3.35 -1.94
CA ALA A 47 -3.68 -2.38 -1.12
C ALA A 47 -4.68 -1.31 -0.67
N GLU A 48 -4.84 -1.12 0.64
CA GLU A 48 -5.63 -0.05 1.21
C GLU A 48 -4.72 1.12 1.58
N PHE A 49 -4.90 2.25 0.90
CA PHE A 49 -4.20 3.49 1.23
C PHE A 49 -5.09 4.36 2.12
N ARG A 50 -4.52 5.01 3.14
CA ARG A 50 -5.27 5.84 4.09
C ARG A 50 -4.56 7.15 4.44
N ARG A 51 -5.34 8.19 4.69
CA ARG A 51 -4.88 9.44 5.33
C ARG A 51 -5.68 9.69 6.61
N LEU A 52 -4.97 9.90 7.73
CA LEU A 52 -5.60 10.11 9.03
C LEU A 52 -5.94 11.59 9.32
N ASN A 53 -5.41 12.53 8.53
CA ASN A 53 -5.60 13.97 8.77
C ASN A 53 -6.83 14.55 8.03
N LEU A 54 -7.71 13.70 7.50
CA LEU A 54 -8.96 14.12 6.86
C LEU A 54 -10.14 13.86 7.80
N PRO A 55 -11.20 14.71 7.78
CA PRO A 55 -12.37 14.57 8.66
C PRO A 55 -13.05 13.21 8.53
N ASP A 56 -13.04 12.66 7.31
CA ASP A 56 -13.38 11.29 7.02
C ASP A 56 -12.07 10.51 6.86
N ALA A 57 -11.90 9.40 7.58
CA ALA A 57 -10.77 8.50 7.45
C ALA A 57 -10.77 7.86 6.05
N ALA A 58 -10.38 8.65 5.05
CA ALA A 58 -10.49 8.29 3.64
C ALA A 58 -9.58 7.09 3.36
N CYS A 59 -10.19 6.08 2.76
CA CYS A 59 -9.56 4.82 2.41
C CYS A 59 -9.71 4.61 0.92
N TRP A 60 -8.60 4.36 0.24
CA TRP A 60 -8.55 4.09 -1.20
C TRP A 60 -8.06 2.65 -1.42
N PRO A 61 -8.96 1.68 -1.58
CA PRO A 61 -8.60 0.30 -1.89
C PRO A 61 -8.26 0.16 -3.38
N ILE A 62 -7.05 -0.30 -3.68
CA ILE A 62 -6.59 -0.54 -5.06
C ILE A 62 -6.24 -2.02 -5.22
N LYS A 63 -6.81 -2.66 -6.25
CA LYS A 63 -6.50 -4.05 -6.60
C LYS A 63 -5.02 -4.18 -6.96
N ILE A 64 -4.34 -5.16 -6.36
CA ILE A 64 -2.96 -5.50 -6.69
C ILE A 64 -2.99 -6.49 -7.86
N SER A 65 -2.31 -6.15 -8.95
CA SER A 65 -2.20 -7.00 -10.15
C SER A 65 -0.74 -7.12 -10.54
N ASN A 66 -0.27 -8.34 -10.83
CA ASN A 66 1.15 -8.63 -11.06
C ASN A 66 2.05 -8.06 -9.95
N ASN A 67 1.62 -8.22 -8.69
CA ASN A 67 2.30 -7.72 -7.50
C ASN A 67 2.51 -6.20 -7.45
N LYS A 68 1.75 -5.43 -8.24
CA LYS A 68 1.88 -3.97 -8.33
C LYS A 68 0.53 -3.27 -8.26
N CYS A 69 0.54 -2.03 -7.79
CA CYS A 69 -0.56 -1.09 -7.99
C CYS A 69 -0.05 0.35 -7.97
N MET A 70 -0.83 1.25 -8.58
CA MET A 70 -0.56 2.69 -8.48
C MET A 70 -0.97 3.21 -7.10
N VAL A 71 -0.19 4.15 -6.56
CA VAL A 71 -0.61 4.90 -5.37
C VAL A 71 -1.55 6.03 -5.82
N PRO A 72 -2.77 6.12 -5.29
CA PRO A 72 -3.72 7.17 -5.66
C PRO A 72 -3.19 8.58 -5.36
N ALA A 73 -3.37 9.52 -6.26
CA ALA A 73 -2.88 10.90 -6.09
C ALA A 73 -3.51 11.60 -4.87
N GLU A 74 -4.74 11.25 -4.54
CA GLU A 74 -5.49 11.74 -3.39
C GLU A 74 -4.77 11.44 -2.06
N VAL A 75 -4.06 10.31 -2.01
CA VAL A 75 -3.25 9.87 -0.87
C VAL A 75 -1.98 10.70 -0.74
N LEU A 76 -1.46 11.22 -1.85
CA LEU A 76 -0.18 11.92 -1.93
C LEU A 76 -0.25 13.39 -1.53
N SER A 77 -1.43 13.99 -1.40
CA SER A 77 -1.56 15.42 -1.09
C SER A 77 -1.24 15.81 0.37
N GLY A 78 -0.74 14.91 1.22
CA GLY A 78 -0.28 15.24 2.58
C GLY A 78 1.04 14.56 2.93
N ASN A 79 1.72 15.03 3.98
CA ASN A 79 3.11 14.62 4.26
C ASN A 79 3.27 13.19 4.79
N LYS A 80 2.16 12.49 5.05
CA LYS A 80 2.17 11.07 5.41
C LYS A 80 0.88 10.37 5.02
N TRP A 81 0.98 9.08 4.79
CA TRP A 81 -0.13 8.18 4.54
C TRP A 81 0.18 6.79 5.08
N TYR A 82 -0.84 5.95 5.16
CA TYR A 82 -0.71 4.56 5.61
C TYR A 82 -1.09 3.60 4.51
N ILE A 83 -0.49 2.42 4.54
CA ILE A 83 -0.83 1.29 3.67
C ILE A 83 -0.92 -0.01 4.47
N ASN A 84 -1.88 -0.84 4.09
CA ASN A 84 -1.94 -2.25 4.45
C ASN A 84 -2.42 -3.05 3.23
N VAL A 85 -2.21 -4.37 3.25
CA VAL A 85 -2.76 -5.27 2.24
C VAL A 85 -3.88 -6.10 2.88
N ILE A 86 -4.96 -6.31 2.14
CA ILE A 86 -6.01 -7.28 2.47
C ILE A 86 -5.96 -8.40 1.44
N GLY A 87 -5.86 -9.63 1.94
CA GLY A 87 -5.99 -10.86 1.17
C GLY A 87 -7.39 -11.40 1.35
N GLN A 88 -7.99 -11.91 0.26
CA GLN A 88 -9.24 -12.65 0.31
C GLN A 88 -9.09 -13.96 -0.45
N SER A 89 -9.31 -15.07 0.24
CA SER A 89 -9.34 -16.40 -0.36
C SER A 89 -10.62 -16.62 -1.16
N ARG A 90 -10.65 -17.67 -1.98
CA ARG A 90 -11.86 -18.08 -2.72
C ARG A 90 -13.02 -18.48 -1.81
N GLU A 91 -12.72 -18.94 -0.60
CA GLU A 91 -13.69 -19.33 0.43
C GLU A 91 -14.23 -18.11 1.22
N GLY A 92 -13.76 -16.91 0.90
CA GLY A 92 -14.22 -15.67 1.54
C GLY A 92 -13.47 -15.30 2.82
N ILE A 93 -12.51 -16.11 3.27
CA ILE A 93 -11.64 -15.77 4.40
C ILE A 93 -10.80 -14.54 4.04
N ARG A 94 -10.80 -13.53 4.91
CA ARG A 94 -10.03 -12.29 4.77
C ARG A 94 -8.92 -12.22 5.80
N ILE A 95 -7.71 -11.94 5.34
CA ILE A 95 -6.56 -11.69 6.21
C ILE A 95 -5.99 -10.28 5.92
N PRO A 96 -5.86 -9.41 6.93
CA PRO A 96 -5.22 -8.12 6.77
C PRO A 96 -3.74 -8.19 7.18
N THR A 97 -2.89 -7.34 6.60
CA THR A 97 -1.61 -7.01 7.22
C THR A 97 -1.76 -5.92 8.28
N GLY A 98 -0.73 -5.75 9.11
CA GLY A 98 -0.48 -4.49 9.81
C GLY A 98 -0.37 -3.30 8.85
N ARG A 99 -0.52 -2.08 9.39
CA ARG A 99 -0.36 -0.82 8.66
C ARG A 99 1.08 -0.33 8.74
N VAL A 100 1.58 0.20 7.62
CA VAL A 100 2.87 0.88 7.52
C VAL A 100 2.62 2.36 7.23
N GLU A 101 3.32 3.25 7.94
CA GLU A 101 3.36 4.69 7.64
C GLU A 101 4.39 4.96 6.55
N VAL A 102 4.02 5.73 5.53
CA VAL A 102 4.93 6.28 4.53
C VAL A 102 4.94 7.80 4.69
N ARG A 103 6.14 8.38 4.77
CA ARG A 103 6.34 9.83 4.91
C ARG A 103 6.80 10.42 3.59
N GLN A 104 6.37 11.65 3.34
CA GLN A 104 6.75 12.47 2.19
C GLN A 104 7.48 13.69 2.73
N ASP A 105 8.79 13.70 2.53
CA ASP A 105 9.78 14.63 3.12
C ASP A 105 10.61 15.37 2.06
N GLY A 106 10.29 15.17 0.78
CA GLY A 106 10.90 15.89 -0.34
C GLY A 106 10.24 17.23 -0.66
#